data_AF-A0A1Q7IU07-F1
#
_entry.id   AF-A0A1Q7IU07-F1
#
_cell.length_a   1.000
_cell.length_b   1.000
_cell.length_c   1.000
_cell.angle_alpha   90.00
_cell.angle_beta   90.00
_cell.angle_gamma   90.00
#
_symmetry.space_group_name_H-M   'P 1'
#
loop_
_entity.id
_entity.type
_entity.pdbx_description
1 polymer ?
#
loop_
_entity_poly.entity_id
_entity_poly.type
_entity_poly.pdbx_seq_one_letter_code
_entity_poly.pdbx_strand_id
1 'polypeptide(L)'
;METHDAVDSRLDALRVWLAGVTPAPMTGVEPASFDASFRRYFRVTLAAAVAVPDSRERARTLIAMDAPPPQEDCRPYVAVARLLAAAGLHAPAVLAMDLERGFLLVTDLGTQRYFDALDASSAPALYGDAWAALVRWQLASREGVLSRYDEALLRRELDLFPEWYVGKHLGATLTAAQKATLDKAFRTILDNNLAQPTVFVHRDYHSRNLMVSEPNPGILDFQGAVCGPVTYDLVSLLRDAYVEWDEERQIDWAVRYWERARAAGLPVGEDFSAFWRDFEWMGVQRQLKVLGIFARLHHRDGKEGYLKEMPRVMRYLAAATPIRGGLHVLESPMKAMILAAGRGERMRPLSDTMPKPLLEVGGKPLICWQLERLVAAGFTDVVVNVAHRGEAIAAALGDGSRFGATISYSREPEPLEVGGGIATALPLLGDGMALIVSGDVYAEYDYGLLRVRAATMGGTAAPPHLHMVMVPNPGYHPDGDFSLADGRLALNGVSRLTFGNVALYRTSLFRELPRREKLKILPLFRDWIGRGWASGELYTGVWANIGTPDELARLDRQLHSMPRQRIPR
;
A
#
# COMPACT_ATOMS: atom_id res chain seq x y z
N MET A 1 43.12 30.97 -13.84
CA MET A 1 42.55 32.32 -13.66
C MET A 1 41.71 32.57 -14.89
N GLU A 2 40.39 32.39 -14.76
CA GLU A 2 39.31 32.91 -15.63
C GLU A 2 38.00 32.25 -15.16
N THR A 3 37.50 32.69 -14.01
CA THR A 3 36.08 32.54 -13.65
C THR A 3 35.39 33.76 -14.24
N HIS A 4 34.83 33.62 -15.43
CA HIS A 4 33.85 34.58 -15.92
C HIS A 4 32.62 34.49 -15.01
N ASP A 5 32.52 35.43 -14.05
CA ASP A 5 31.26 35.76 -13.39
C ASP A 5 30.28 36.21 -14.47
N ALA A 6 29.46 35.29 -14.96
CA ALA A 6 28.33 35.63 -15.81
C ALA A 6 27.38 36.52 -14.98
N VAL A 7 27.25 37.78 -15.38
CA VAL A 7 26.36 38.76 -14.73
C VAL A 7 24.94 38.20 -14.72
N ASP A 8 24.43 37.91 -13.52
CA ASP A 8 23.06 37.44 -13.30
C ASP A 8 22.08 38.62 -13.41
N SER A 9 21.84 39.06 -14.65
CA SER A 9 20.97 40.20 -14.99
C SER A 9 19.56 40.09 -14.40
N ARG A 10 19.08 38.87 -14.18
CA ARG A 10 17.79 38.57 -13.53
C ARG A 10 17.82 38.95 -12.06
N LEU A 11 18.86 38.51 -11.33
CA LEU A 11 19.04 38.86 -9.92
C LEU A 11 19.25 40.38 -9.74
N ASP A 12 19.95 41.04 -10.66
CA ASP A 12 20.12 42.50 -10.59
C ASP A 12 18.78 43.23 -10.82
N ALA A 13 17.98 42.81 -11.80
CA ALA A 13 16.64 43.34 -12.01
C ALA A 13 15.73 43.13 -10.78
N LEU A 14 15.83 41.96 -10.13
CA LEU A 14 15.12 41.65 -8.90
C LEU A 14 15.55 42.59 -7.76
N ARG A 15 16.86 42.81 -7.57
CA ARG A 15 17.39 43.73 -6.55
C ARG A 15 16.90 45.16 -6.73
N VAL A 16 16.90 45.65 -7.97
CA VAL A 16 16.38 47.00 -8.30
C VAL A 16 14.90 47.10 -7.96
N TRP A 17 14.10 46.10 -8.34
CA TRP A 17 12.69 46.07 -8.01
C TRP A 17 12.45 46.02 -6.49
N LEU A 18 13.17 45.13 -5.78
CA LEU A 18 13.06 44.98 -4.33
C LEU A 18 13.35 46.28 -3.58
N ALA A 19 14.37 47.05 -3.99
CA ALA A 19 14.68 48.34 -3.38
C ALA A 19 13.52 49.35 -3.41
N GLY A 20 12.60 49.22 -4.38
CA GLY A 20 11.41 50.06 -4.50
C GLY A 20 10.17 49.55 -3.76
N VAL A 21 10.15 48.28 -3.34
CA VAL A 21 8.94 47.65 -2.75
C VAL A 21 9.14 47.12 -1.33
N THR A 22 10.38 46.95 -0.86
CA THR A 22 10.62 46.47 0.50
C THR A 22 10.28 47.53 1.56
N PRO A 23 9.58 47.16 2.65
CA PRO A 23 9.14 48.10 3.69
C PRO A 23 10.27 48.68 4.57
N ALA A 24 11.49 48.14 4.47
CA ALA A 24 12.68 48.61 5.15
C ALA A 24 13.92 48.36 4.27
N PRO A 25 15.05 49.06 4.48
CA PRO A 25 16.27 48.83 3.72
C PRO A 25 16.75 47.38 3.80
N MET A 26 17.15 46.81 2.66
CA MET A 26 17.72 45.47 2.60
C MET A 26 19.17 45.46 3.08
N THR A 27 19.54 44.49 3.89
CA THR A 27 20.94 44.24 4.33
C THR A 27 21.53 42.99 3.68
N GLY A 28 20.72 42.15 3.05
CA GLY A 28 21.19 40.95 2.35
C GLY A 28 20.12 40.36 1.44
N VAL A 29 20.57 39.74 0.35
CA VAL A 29 19.74 38.95 -0.58
C VAL A 29 20.53 37.69 -0.90
N GLU A 30 20.11 36.56 -0.34
CA GLU A 30 20.78 35.27 -0.46
C GLU A 30 19.84 34.20 -1.01
N PRO A 31 20.32 33.17 -1.71
CA PRO A 31 19.46 32.09 -2.15
C PRO A 31 18.80 31.35 -0.98
N ALA A 32 17.48 31.17 -1.03
CA ALA A 32 16.71 30.44 -0.03
C ALA A 32 16.42 29.00 -0.46
N SER A 33 16.18 28.79 -1.75
CA SER A 33 15.97 27.47 -2.35
C SER A 33 16.17 27.52 -3.86
N PHE A 34 16.71 26.44 -4.40
CA PHE A 34 16.80 26.15 -5.83
C PHE A 34 16.06 24.84 -6.09
N ASP A 35 14.73 24.85 -5.95
CA ASP A 35 13.94 23.66 -6.25
C ASP A 35 13.59 23.55 -7.74
N ALA A 36 13.10 22.38 -8.12
CA ALA A 36 13.07 21.76 -9.43
C ALA A 36 12.44 22.49 -10.65
N SER A 37 12.03 23.75 -10.52
CA SER A 37 11.43 24.58 -11.58
C SER A 37 12.39 25.68 -12.06
N PHE A 38 11.93 26.53 -12.98
CA PHE A 38 12.67 27.75 -13.38
C PHE A 38 12.59 28.87 -12.32
N ARG A 39 11.80 28.68 -11.25
CA ARG A 39 11.62 29.68 -10.18
C ARG A 39 12.81 29.67 -9.23
N ARG A 40 13.29 30.86 -8.89
CA ARG A 40 14.36 31.07 -7.90
C ARG A 40 13.81 31.80 -6.70
N TYR A 41 14.24 31.39 -5.51
CA TYR A 41 13.80 31.98 -4.25
C TYR A 41 15.00 32.57 -3.53
N PHE A 42 14.87 33.82 -3.09
CA PHE A 42 15.89 34.54 -2.35
C PHE A 42 15.35 35.03 -1.02
N ARG A 43 16.07 34.78 0.05
CA ARG A 43 15.79 35.38 1.35
C ARG A 43 16.35 36.79 1.36
N VAL A 44 15.47 37.73 1.66
CA VAL A 44 15.77 39.16 1.79
C VAL A 44 15.81 39.50 3.27
N THR A 45 16.97 39.92 3.77
CA THR A 45 17.14 40.37 5.16
C THR A 45 16.96 41.89 5.22
N LEU A 46 16.17 42.36 6.18
CA LEU A 46 15.84 43.77 6.36
C LEU A 46 16.59 44.37 7.56
N ALA A 47 16.94 45.65 7.46
CA ALA A 47 17.63 46.40 8.51
C ALA A 47 16.78 46.58 9.79
N ALA A 48 15.46 46.53 9.66
CA ALA A 48 14.50 46.60 10.76
C ALA A 48 13.39 45.57 10.56
N ALA A 49 12.84 45.07 11.66
CA ALA A 49 11.72 44.14 11.60
C ALA A 49 10.46 44.88 11.08
N VAL A 50 9.67 44.24 10.24
CA VAL A 50 8.48 44.84 9.60
C VAL A 50 7.23 44.07 9.99
N ALA A 51 6.09 44.76 10.01
CA ALA A 51 4.81 44.11 10.25
C ALA A 51 4.50 43.16 9.09
N VAL A 52 3.95 42.00 9.43
CA VAL A 52 3.54 40.97 8.47
C VAL A 52 2.02 40.83 8.55
N PRO A 53 1.30 40.72 7.42
CA PRO A 53 -0.14 40.45 7.44
C PRO A 53 -0.47 39.22 8.28
N ASP A 54 -1.55 39.31 9.05
CA ASP A 54 -2.11 38.21 9.85
C ASP A 54 -1.16 37.58 10.89
N SER A 55 -0.03 38.25 11.20
CA SER A 55 0.88 37.85 12.27
C SER A 55 1.00 38.95 13.34
N ARG A 56 1.09 38.52 14.61
CA ARG A 56 1.45 39.41 15.72
C ARG A 56 2.94 39.68 15.80
N GLU A 57 3.74 38.86 15.13
CA GLU A 57 5.19 38.98 15.11
C GLU A 57 5.66 39.86 13.96
N ARG A 58 6.80 40.54 14.16
CA ARG A 58 7.45 41.33 13.12
C ARG A 58 8.55 40.49 12.49
N ALA A 59 8.61 40.45 11.17
CA ALA A 59 9.63 39.68 10.44
C ALA A 59 10.84 40.55 10.10
N ARG A 60 12.04 39.99 10.24
CA ARG A 60 13.29 40.57 9.70
C ARG A 60 13.67 40.00 8.35
N THR A 61 13.00 38.94 7.90
CA THR A 61 13.26 38.29 6.62
C THR A 61 11.99 38.17 5.81
N LEU A 62 12.13 38.25 4.49
CA LEU A 62 11.09 38.04 3.49
C LEU A 62 11.65 37.12 2.39
N ILE A 63 10.78 36.58 1.54
CA ILE A 63 11.20 35.79 0.38
C ILE A 63 10.85 36.54 -0.91
N ALA A 64 11.86 36.78 -1.74
CA ALA A 64 11.69 37.24 -3.10
C ALA A 64 11.68 36.03 -4.05
N MET A 65 10.65 35.94 -4.89
CA MET A 65 10.55 34.95 -5.95
C MET A 65 10.86 35.61 -7.29
N ASP A 66 11.69 34.95 -8.10
CA ASP A 66 11.89 35.24 -9.51
C ASP A 66 11.38 34.06 -10.35
N ALA A 67 10.30 34.29 -11.09
CA ALA A 67 9.67 33.32 -11.99
C ALA A 67 9.65 33.90 -13.41
N PRO A 68 10.69 33.65 -14.23
CA PRO A 68 10.90 34.38 -15.48
C PRO A 68 9.82 34.07 -16.53
N PRO A 69 9.11 35.08 -17.08
CA PRO A 69 8.23 34.89 -18.24
C PRO A 69 9.06 34.66 -19.51
N PRO A 70 8.63 33.81 -20.45
CA PRO A 70 7.35 33.09 -20.49
C PRO A 70 7.40 31.71 -19.81
N GLN A 71 8.48 31.35 -19.11
CA GLN A 71 8.66 29.99 -18.58
C GLN A 71 7.70 29.67 -17.43
N GLU A 72 7.37 30.66 -16.59
CA GLU A 72 6.53 30.49 -15.40
C GLU A 72 5.54 31.66 -15.22
N ASP A 73 4.28 31.35 -14.85
CA ASP A 73 3.27 32.35 -14.50
C ASP A 73 3.10 32.44 -12.96
N CYS A 74 3.17 33.67 -12.43
CA CYS A 74 2.94 33.97 -11.02
C CYS A 74 1.45 34.07 -10.65
N ARG A 75 0.54 34.25 -11.62
CA ARG A 75 -0.90 34.42 -11.34
C ARG A 75 -1.52 33.23 -10.58
N PRO A 76 -1.23 31.95 -10.93
CA PRO A 76 -1.72 30.82 -10.15
C PRO A 76 -1.24 30.84 -8.69
N TYR A 77 0.02 31.23 -8.46
CA TYR A 77 0.56 31.36 -7.11
C TYR A 77 -0.21 32.41 -6.30
N VAL A 78 -0.39 33.62 -6.85
CA VAL A 78 -1.14 34.69 -6.18
C VAL A 78 -2.59 34.30 -5.92
N ALA A 79 -3.24 33.65 -6.89
CA ALA A 79 -4.63 33.19 -6.75
C ALA A 79 -4.79 32.18 -5.63
N VAL A 80 -3.96 31.13 -5.60
CA VAL A 80 -4.07 30.07 -4.58
C VAL A 80 -3.61 30.56 -3.20
N ALA A 81 -2.60 31.44 -3.12
CA ALA A 81 -2.20 32.06 -1.85
C ALA A 81 -3.37 32.80 -1.19
N ARG A 82 -4.17 33.52 -1.98
CA ARG A 82 -5.39 34.20 -1.49
C ARG A 82 -6.46 33.21 -1.03
N LEU A 83 -6.62 32.07 -1.70
CA LEU A 83 -7.56 31.03 -1.29
C LEU A 83 -7.15 30.39 0.05
N LEU A 84 -5.86 30.09 0.22
CA LEU A 84 -5.31 29.56 1.47
C LEU A 84 -5.51 30.56 2.62
N ALA A 85 -5.17 31.83 2.41
CA ALA A 85 -5.39 32.89 3.40
C ALA A 85 -6.88 33.02 3.78
N ALA A 86 -7.78 33.01 2.79
CA ALA A 86 -9.23 33.04 3.04
C ALA A 86 -9.77 31.81 3.78
N ALA A 87 -9.07 30.67 3.71
CA ALA A 87 -9.35 29.46 4.47
C ALA A 87 -8.72 29.46 5.88
N GLY A 88 -8.02 30.54 6.26
CA GLY A 88 -7.31 30.62 7.54
C GLY A 88 -6.07 29.72 7.60
N LEU A 89 -5.41 29.52 6.47
CA LEU A 89 -4.20 28.70 6.34
C LEU A 89 -2.95 29.56 6.23
N HIS A 90 -1.86 29.08 6.82
CA HIS A 90 -0.60 29.81 6.85
C HIS A 90 0.24 29.52 5.59
N ALA A 91 -0.03 30.29 4.54
CA ALA A 91 0.75 30.33 3.32
C ALA A 91 1.52 31.66 3.21
N PRO A 92 2.56 31.78 2.36
CA PRO A 92 3.25 33.04 2.16
C PRO A 92 2.28 34.12 1.65
N ALA A 93 2.14 35.21 2.40
CA ALA A 93 1.31 36.33 2.01
C ALA A 93 2.06 37.18 0.96
N VAL A 94 1.38 37.56 -0.12
CA VAL A 94 1.98 38.37 -1.18
C VAL A 94 1.95 39.84 -0.80
N LEU A 95 3.15 40.40 -0.56
CA LEU A 95 3.35 41.79 -0.11
C LEU A 95 3.50 42.76 -1.27
N ALA A 96 4.20 42.33 -2.33
CA ALA A 96 4.35 43.07 -3.57
C ALA A 96 4.46 42.10 -4.75
N MET A 97 4.07 42.56 -5.95
CA MET A 97 4.14 41.77 -7.17
C MET A 97 4.46 42.65 -8.38
N ASP A 98 5.25 42.10 -9.31
CA ASP A 98 5.42 42.58 -10.68
C ASP A 98 5.21 41.37 -11.59
N LEU A 99 3.98 41.18 -12.04
CA LEU A 99 3.57 40.02 -12.82
C LEU A 99 4.10 40.05 -14.26
N GLU A 100 4.45 41.23 -14.79
CA GLU A 100 5.03 41.36 -16.13
C GLU A 100 6.47 40.87 -16.15
N ARG A 101 7.22 41.11 -15.06
CA ARG A 101 8.60 40.65 -14.90
C ARG A 101 8.74 39.32 -14.18
N GLY A 102 7.66 38.84 -13.54
CA GLY A 102 7.62 37.59 -12.81
C GLY A 102 8.16 37.65 -11.37
N PHE A 103 8.07 38.81 -10.70
CA PHE A 103 8.58 39.00 -9.34
C PHE A 103 7.47 38.98 -8.31
N LEU A 104 7.71 38.30 -7.20
CA LEU A 104 6.89 38.38 -6.00
C LEU A 104 7.77 38.64 -4.78
N LEU A 105 7.25 39.43 -3.85
CA LEU A 105 7.80 39.55 -2.50
C LEU A 105 6.74 38.98 -1.56
N VAL A 106 7.12 37.94 -0.82
CA VAL A 106 6.21 37.21 0.05
C VAL A 106 6.80 37.05 1.45
N THR A 107 5.97 36.67 2.41
CA THR A 107 6.40 36.40 3.79
C THR A 107 7.30 35.18 3.86
N ASP A 108 8.25 35.19 4.80
CA ASP A 108 9.15 34.06 5.06
C ASP A 108 8.54 33.14 6.11
N LEU A 109 8.36 31.85 5.77
CA LEU A 109 7.83 30.83 6.67
C LEU A 109 8.92 30.11 7.47
N GLY A 110 10.18 30.56 7.36
CA GLY A 110 11.33 30.01 8.07
C GLY A 110 12.14 29.02 7.23
N THR A 111 12.93 28.20 7.91
CA THR A 111 13.91 27.28 7.28
C THR A 111 13.68 25.81 7.59
N GLN A 112 12.94 25.48 8.64
CA GLN A 112 12.76 24.11 9.08
C GLN A 112 11.53 23.48 8.42
N ARG A 113 11.75 22.49 7.57
CA ARG A 113 10.65 21.71 6.96
C ARG A 113 10.21 20.62 7.91
N TYR A 114 9.00 20.10 7.72
CA TYR A 114 8.55 18.89 8.39
C TYR A 114 9.49 17.72 8.08
N PHE A 115 9.98 17.62 6.85
CA PHE A 115 10.96 16.60 6.46
C PHE A 115 12.19 16.58 7.39
N ASP A 116 12.65 17.74 7.86
CA ASP A 116 13.83 17.86 8.72
C ASP A 116 13.48 17.61 10.21
N ALA A 117 12.22 17.82 10.59
CA ALA A 117 11.76 17.78 11.98
C ALA A 117 11.06 16.47 12.38
N LEU A 118 10.61 15.66 11.41
CA LEU A 118 9.83 14.45 11.66
C LEU A 118 10.71 13.32 12.24
N ASP A 119 10.33 12.87 13.43
CA ASP A 119 10.78 11.64 14.06
C ASP A 119 9.60 10.96 14.78
N ALA A 120 9.84 9.80 15.39
CA ALA A 120 8.80 9.03 16.05
C ALA A 120 8.08 9.79 17.19
N SER A 121 8.72 10.79 17.80
CA SER A 121 8.18 11.61 18.88
C SER A 121 7.47 12.87 18.37
N SER A 122 7.97 13.51 17.32
CA SER A 122 7.41 14.75 16.78
C SER A 122 6.25 14.52 15.79
N ALA A 123 6.24 13.38 15.09
CA ALA A 123 5.26 13.08 14.05
C ALA A 123 3.80 13.18 14.48
N PRO A 124 3.37 12.68 15.67
CA PRO A 124 1.98 12.79 16.09
C PRO A 124 1.47 14.23 16.17
N ALA A 125 2.30 15.16 16.66
CA ALA A 125 1.93 16.57 16.78
C ALA A 125 1.94 17.27 15.42
N LEU A 126 3.04 17.11 14.66
CA LEU A 126 3.20 17.75 13.36
C LEU A 126 2.13 17.29 12.36
N TYR A 127 1.89 15.98 12.25
CA TYR A 127 0.80 15.51 11.40
C TYR A 127 -0.57 15.88 11.94
N GLY A 128 -0.73 15.95 13.27
CA GLY A 128 -1.83 16.59 13.98
C GLY A 128 -2.27 17.92 13.35
N ASP A 129 -1.31 18.84 13.23
CA ASP A 129 -1.53 20.16 12.68
C ASP A 129 -1.70 20.12 11.15
N ALA A 130 -0.94 19.28 10.45
CA ALA A 130 -1.02 19.15 9.00
C ALA A 130 -2.39 18.69 8.51
N TRP A 131 -2.98 17.64 9.09
CA TRP A 131 -4.30 17.19 8.65
C TRP A 131 -5.42 18.11 9.15
N ALA A 132 -5.22 18.86 10.24
CA ALA A 132 -6.18 19.89 10.68
C ALA A 132 -6.22 21.07 9.70
N ALA A 133 -5.06 21.49 9.20
CA ALA A 133 -4.94 22.44 8.10
C ALA A 133 -5.53 21.89 6.79
N LEU A 134 -5.30 20.61 6.50
CA LEU A 134 -5.87 19.97 5.31
C LEU A 134 -7.41 19.97 5.32
N VAL A 135 -8.04 19.67 6.47
CA VAL A 135 -9.50 19.72 6.59
C VAL A 135 -10.02 21.14 6.32
N ARG A 136 -9.37 22.19 6.83
CA ARG A 136 -9.74 23.59 6.53
C ARG A 136 -9.61 23.90 5.04
N TRP A 137 -8.54 23.42 4.40
CA TRP A 137 -8.33 23.60 2.96
C TRP A 137 -9.45 22.99 2.14
N GLN A 138 -9.82 21.76 2.47
CA GLN A 138 -10.86 21.03 1.75
C GLN A 138 -12.26 21.57 2.04
N LEU A 139 -12.52 22.12 3.23
CA LEU A 139 -13.80 22.80 3.53
C LEU A 139 -13.96 24.11 2.76
N ALA A 140 -12.86 24.75 2.36
CA ALA A 140 -12.89 25.98 1.57
C ALA A 140 -13.26 25.75 0.09
N SER A 141 -13.45 24.48 -0.32
CA SER A 141 -13.75 24.08 -1.69
C SER A 141 -14.98 24.77 -2.25
N ARG A 142 -14.84 25.28 -3.47
CA ARG A 142 -15.90 25.93 -4.23
C ARG A 142 -15.82 25.52 -5.70
N GLU A 143 -16.95 25.16 -6.28
CA GLU A 143 -17.03 24.79 -7.69
C GLU A 143 -16.60 25.96 -8.59
N GLY A 144 -15.88 25.66 -9.68
CA GLY A 144 -15.46 26.64 -10.67
C GLY A 144 -14.31 27.58 -10.27
N VAL A 145 -13.81 27.52 -9.03
CA VAL A 145 -12.71 28.38 -8.56
C VAL A 145 -11.33 27.86 -8.98
N LEU A 146 -11.11 26.55 -8.86
CA LEU A 146 -9.90 25.89 -9.32
C LEU A 146 -10.23 24.95 -10.49
N SER A 147 -9.27 24.77 -11.39
CA SER A 147 -9.38 23.80 -12.49
C SER A 147 -9.66 22.40 -11.95
N ARG A 148 -10.47 21.63 -12.68
CA ARG A 148 -10.80 20.27 -12.28
C ARG A 148 -9.59 19.35 -12.47
N TYR A 149 -9.41 18.43 -11.53
CA TYR A 149 -8.50 17.31 -11.64
C TYR A 149 -9.20 16.19 -12.42
N ASP A 150 -9.42 16.46 -13.70
CA ASP A 150 -10.22 15.61 -14.57
C ASP A 150 -9.47 14.37 -15.06
N GLU A 151 -10.20 13.52 -15.79
CA GLU A 151 -9.66 12.29 -16.37
C GLU A 151 -8.43 12.58 -17.25
N ALA A 152 -8.47 13.63 -18.07
CA ALA A 152 -7.38 13.99 -18.96
C ALA A 152 -6.11 14.34 -18.20
N LEU A 153 -6.22 15.14 -17.13
CA LEU A 153 -5.09 15.51 -16.30
C LEU A 153 -4.54 14.30 -15.53
N LEU A 154 -5.38 13.51 -14.87
CA LEU A 154 -4.96 12.31 -14.13
C LEU A 154 -4.32 11.27 -15.08
N ARG A 155 -4.88 11.10 -16.28
CA ARG A 155 -4.35 10.18 -17.29
C ARG A 155 -2.98 10.62 -17.79
N ARG A 156 -2.82 11.90 -18.13
CA ARG A 156 -1.53 12.45 -18.58
C ARG A 156 -0.42 12.24 -17.55
N GLU A 157 -0.76 12.31 -16.27
CA GLU A 157 0.20 12.05 -15.19
C GLU A 157 0.52 10.57 -15.01
N LEU A 158 -0.46 9.69 -15.20
CA LEU A 158 -0.22 8.24 -15.25
C LEU A 158 0.67 7.84 -16.43
N ASP A 159 0.51 8.47 -17.59
CA ASP A 159 1.29 8.17 -18.79
C ASP A 159 2.80 8.51 -18.63
N LEU A 160 3.18 9.28 -17.60
CA LEU A 160 4.59 9.46 -17.24
C LEU A 160 5.26 8.15 -16.82
N PHE A 161 4.52 7.20 -16.25
CA PHE A 161 5.06 5.91 -15.82
C PHE A 161 5.58 5.06 -17.00
N PRO A 162 4.77 4.69 -18.01
CA PRO A 162 5.26 3.90 -19.14
C PRO A 162 6.31 4.66 -19.97
N GLU A 163 6.17 5.98 -20.11
CA GLU A 163 7.11 6.79 -20.91
C GLU A 163 8.48 6.89 -20.23
N TRP A 164 8.52 7.42 -19.01
CA TRP A 164 9.77 7.78 -18.34
C TRP A 164 10.32 6.67 -17.48
N TYR A 165 9.49 5.99 -16.70
CA TYR A 165 9.97 4.94 -15.82
C TYR A 165 10.25 3.65 -16.59
N VAL A 166 9.28 3.11 -17.32
CA VAL A 166 9.46 1.85 -18.06
C VAL A 166 10.36 2.05 -19.28
N GLY A 167 10.02 3.02 -20.14
CA GLY A 167 10.73 3.25 -21.39
C GLY A 167 12.16 3.79 -21.20
N LYS A 168 12.30 4.92 -20.50
CA LYS A 168 13.59 5.59 -20.35
C LYS A 168 14.45 5.03 -19.22
N HIS A 169 13.88 4.79 -18.04
CA HIS A 169 14.67 4.38 -16.88
C HIS A 169 14.97 2.88 -16.82
N LEU A 170 13.99 2.01 -17.09
CA LEU A 170 14.22 0.57 -17.14
C LEU A 170 14.74 0.08 -18.50
N GLY A 171 14.69 0.92 -19.54
CA GLY A 171 15.09 0.54 -20.90
C GLY A 171 14.19 -0.54 -21.51
N ALA A 172 12.97 -0.68 -21.03
CA ALA A 172 12.04 -1.74 -21.43
C ALA A 172 11.00 -1.23 -22.41
N THR A 173 10.63 -2.08 -23.38
CA THR A 173 9.50 -1.81 -24.29
C THR A 173 8.34 -2.73 -23.95
N LEU A 174 7.18 -2.16 -23.64
CA LEU A 174 5.98 -2.94 -23.37
C LEU A 174 5.46 -3.59 -24.65
N THR A 175 5.17 -4.89 -24.59
CA THR A 175 4.42 -5.58 -25.65
C THR A 175 3.00 -5.03 -25.78
N ALA A 176 2.33 -5.28 -26.91
CA ALA A 176 0.94 -4.87 -27.11
C ALA A 176 0.00 -5.41 -26.01
N ALA A 177 0.22 -6.67 -25.57
CA ALA A 177 -0.54 -7.27 -24.48
C ALA A 177 -0.31 -6.56 -23.15
N GLN A 178 0.96 -6.28 -22.80
CA GLN A 178 1.29 -5.54 -21.57
C GLN A 178 0.75 -4.11 -21.58
N LYS A 179 0.80 -3.42 -22.73
CA LYS A 179 0.22 -2.08 -22.88
C LYS A 179 -1.29 -2.10 -22.67
N ALA A 180 -2.01 -3.04 -23.30
CA ALA A 180 -3.45 -3.19 -23.13
C ALA A 180 -3.82 -3.49 -21.66
N THR A 181 -3.01 -4.33 -21.00
CA THR A 181 -3.10 -4.61 -19.58
C THR A 181 -2.93 -3.35 -18.71
N LEU A 182 -1.88 -2.56 -18.99
CA LEU A 182 -1.62 -1.31 -18.27
C LEU A 182 -2.74 -0.28 -18.48
N ASP A 183 -3.21 -0.12 -19.72
CA ASP A 183 -4.33 0.76 -20.04
C ASP A 183 -5.62 0.34 -19.32
N LYS A 184 -5.87 -0.97 -19.16
CA LYS A 184 -6.98 -1.47 -18.34
C LYS A 184 -6.81 -1.10 -16.87
N ALA A 185 -5.60 -1.26 -16.31
CA ALA A 185 -5.33 -0.87 -14.93
C ALA A 185 -5.51 0.64 -14.72
N PHE A 186 -5.03 1.47 -15.66
CA PHE A 186 -5.21 2.92 -15.62
C PHE A 186 -6.69 3.30 -15.63
N ARG A 187 -7.52 2.66 -16.46
CA ARG A 187 -8.97 2.89 -16.42
C ARG A 187 -9.57 2.57 -15.06
N THR A 188 -9.27 1.41 -14.48
CA THR A 188 -9.80 1.05 -13.15
C THR A 188 -9.38 2.03 -12.05
N ILE A 189 -8.12 2.49 -12.10
CA ILE A 189 -7.61 3.51 -11.19
C ILE A 189 -8.40 4.82 -11.36
N LEU A 190 -8.56 5.27 -12.61
CA LEU A 190 -9.28 6.51 -12.92
C LEU A 190 -10.75 6.42 -12.54
N ASP A 191 -11.42 5.29 -12.78
CA ASP A 191 -12.82 5.06 -12.42
C ASP A 191 -13.04 5.23 -10.91
N ASN A 192 -12.17 4.66 -10.07
CA ASN A 192 -12.25 4.89 -8.63
C ASN A 192 -11.96 6.36 -8.29
N ASN A 193 -10.84 6.88 -8.77
CA ASN A 193 -10.37 8.22 -8.41
C ASN A 193 -11.40 9.30 -8.75
N LEU A 194 -12.02 9.22 -9.93
CA LEU A 194 -13.02 10.17 -10.42
C LEU A 194 -14.39 10.01 -9.76
N ALA A 195 -14.68 8.85 -9.17
CA ALA A 195 -15.91 8.62 -8.41
C ALA A 195 -15.85 9.22 -6.99
N GLN A 196 -14.67 9.56 -6.50
CA GLN A 196 -14.52 10.17 -5.18
C GLN A 196 -15.10 11.59 -5.15
N PRO A 197 -15.64 12.03 -4.00
CA PRO A 197 -16.04 13.42 -3.81
C PRO A 197 -14.88 14.39 -4.07
N THR A 198 -15.21 15.55 -4.63
CA THR A 198 -14.21 16.54 -5.05
C THR A 198 -14.06 17.68 -4.05
N VAL A 199 -12.81 18.03 -3.75
CA VAL A 199 -12.40 19.13 -2.88
C VAL A 199 -11.20 19.85 -3.49
N PHE A 200 -10.78 20.99 -2.94
CA PHE A 200 -9.49 21.58 -3.27
C PHE A 200 -8.35 20.63 -2.87
N VAL A 201 -7.45 20.40 -3.81
CA VAL A 201 -6.29 19.50 -3.72
C VAL A 201 -5.03 20.32 -3.99
N HIS A 202 -4.13 20.35 -3.02
CA HIS A 202 -2.82 20.99 -3.10
C HIS A 202 -1.87 20.27 -4.06
N ARG A 203 -1.99 18.94 -4.15
CA ARG A 203 -1.22 17.98 -4.97
C ARG A 203 0.17 17.61 -4.45
N ASP A 204 0.86 18.57 -3.86
CA ASP A 204 2.19 18.37 -3.28
C ASP A 204 2.21 18.58 -1.75
N TYR A 205 1.14 18.14 -1.07
CA TYR A 205 0.96 18.24 0.38
C TYR A 205 1.77 17.14 1.10
N HIS A 206 3.07 17.36 1.30
CA HIS A 206 3.99 16.38 1.88
C HIS A 206 5.10 17.05 2.71
N SER A 207 5.91 16.27 3.42
CA SER A 207 6.85 16.75 4.46
C SER A 207 7.85 17.83 3.98
N ARG A 208 8.25 17.85 2.72
CA ARG A 208 9.14 18.89 2.17
C ARG A 208 8.48 20.24 1.90
N ASN A 209 7.16 20.27 1.77
CA ASN A 209 6.35 21.45 1.44
C ASN A 209 5.55 21.98 2.63
N LEU A 210 5.78 21.40 3.81
CA LEU A 210 5.24 21.87 5.09
C LEU A 210 6.39 22.39 5.95
N MET A 211 6.20 23.56 6.56
CA MET A 211 7.18 24.25 7.40
C MET A 211 6.75 24.18 8.85
N VAL A 212 7.72 23.98 9.75
CA VAL A 212 7.52 24.20 11.19
C VAL A 212 7.52 25.71 11.40
N SER A 213 6.35 26.26 11.73
CA SER A 213 6.13 27.71 11.88
C SER A 213 5.01 28.00 12.87
N GLU A 214 4.83 29.27 13.23
CA GLU A 214 3.65 29.74 13.97
C GLU A 214 2.89 30.76 13.10
N PRO A 215 1.62 30.52 12.74
CA PRO A 215 0.84 29.29 12.97
C PRO A 215 1.41 28.05 12.26
N ASN A 216 1.15 26.85 12.79
CA ASN A 216 1.62 25.58 12.21
C ASN A 216 0.50 24.86 11.41
N PRO A 217 0.80 24.19 10.28
CA PRO A 217 1.99 24.30 9.45
C PRO A 217 2.01 25.55 8.57
N GLY A 218 3.21 25.97 8.19
CA GLY A 218 3.41 26.80 7.00
C GLY A 218 3.32 25.95 5.74
N ILE A 219 2.60 26.40 4.71
CA ILE A 219 2.28 25.62 3.49
C ILE A 219 2.94 26.25 2.27
N LEU A 220 3.73 25.47 1.53
CA LEU A 220 4.47 25.89 0.33
C LEU A 220 4.05 25.08 -0.90
N ASP A 221 4.41 25.56 -2.10
CA ASP A 221 4.26 24.82 -3.37
C ASP A 221 2.81 24.51 -3.79
N PHE A 222 1.88 25.41 -3.46
CA PHE A 222 0.44 25.25 -3.69
C PHE A 222 -0.05 25.74 -5.06
N GLN A 223 0.78 26.41 -5.87
CA GLN A 223 0.35 27.04 -7.12
C GLN A 223 -0.24 26.07 -8.16
N GLY A 224 0.02 24.77 -8.00
CA GLY A 224 -0.53 23.72 -8.85
C GLY A 224 -1.95 23.25 -8.46
N ALA A 225 -2.55 23.84 -7.41
CA ALA A 225 -3.79 23.34 -6.82
C ALA A 225 -4.95 23.22 -7.81
N VAL A 226 -5.77 22.20 -7.59
CA VAL A 226 -6.91 21.80 -8.44
C VAL A 226 -8.11 21.42 -7.58
N CYS A 227 -9.27 21.20 -8.18
CA CYS A 227 -10.42 20.58 -7.53
C CYS A 227 -10.51 19.10 -7.93
N GLY A 228 -10.35 18.17 -6.99
CA GLY A 228 -10.17 16.74 -7.26
C GLY A 228 -10.44 15.84 -6.06
N PRO A 229 -10.04 14.55 -6.13
CA PRO A 229 -10.43 13.52 -5.17
C PRO A 229 -10.04 13.83 -3.72
N VAL A 230 -10.98 13.67 -2.78
CA VAL A 230 -10.83 14.01 -1.34
C VAL A 230 -9.68 13.32 -0.63
N THR A 231 -9.24 12.15 -1.11
CA THR A 231 -8.14 11.39 -0.49
C THR A 231 -6.75 11.83 -0.96
N TYR A 232 -6.64 12.62 -2.04
CA TYR A 232 -5.36 12.85 -2.74
C TYR A 232 -4.27 13.44 -1.85
N ASP A 233 -4.56 14.54 -1.15
CA ASP A 233 -3.55 15.21 -0.31
C ASP A 233 -3.22 14.40 0.95
N LEU A 234 -4.18 13.63 1.49
CA LEU A 234 -3.89 12.72 2.60
C LEU A 234 -2.93 11.61 2.15
N VAL A 235 -3.12 11.04 0.95
CA VAL A 235 -2.18 10.10 0.35
C VAL A 235 -0.81 10.77 0.17
N SER A 236 -0.77 12.02 -0.28
CA SER A 236 0.48 12.76 -0.43
C SER A 236 1.25 12.90 0.89
N LEU A 237 0.52 13.07 2.00
CA LEU A 237 1.10 13.23 3.34
C LEU A 237 1.53 11.89 3.96
N LEU A 238 0.68 10.86 3.88
CA LEU A 238 0.90 9.58 4.57
C LEU A 238 1.75 8.59 3.75
N ARG A 239 1.72 8.71 2.41
CA ARG A 239 2.57 7.94 1.47
C ARG A 239 3.59 8.84 0.80
N ASP A 240 4.26 9.63 1.63
CA ASP A 240 5.33 10.53 1.24
C ASP A 240 6.50 9.73 0.64
N ALA A 241 7.08 10.22 -0.46
CA ALA A 241 8.24 9.59 -1.08
C ALA A 241 9.51 9.71 -0.22
N TYR A 242 9.54 10.61 0.76
CA TYR A 242 10.75 10.94 1.52
C TYR A 242 10.74 10.42 2.97
N VAL A 243 9.55 10.17 3.54
CA VAL A 243 9.36 9.70 4.93
C VAL A 243 8.49 8.46 4.89
N GLU A 244 8.81 7.44 5.69
CA GLU A 244 8.02 6.20 5.79
C GLU A 244 7.67 5.89 7.23
N TRP A 245 6.46 5.37 7.39
CA TRP A 245 5.89 4.91 8.65
C TRP A 245 5.35 3.51 8.45
N ASP A 246 5.24 2.74 9.52
CA ASP A 246 4.57 1.44 9.47
C ASP A 246 3.09 1.60 9.07
N GLU A 247 2.51 0.53 8.52
CA GLU A 247 1.14 0.52 7.98
C GLU A 247 0.10 0.77 9.09
N GLU A 248 0.34 0.27 10.31
CA GLU A 248 -0.55 0.47 11.45
C GLU A 248 -0.66 1.95 11.83
N ARG A 249 0.46 2.68 11.88
CA ARG A 249 0.46 4.14 12.09
C ARG A 249 -0.22 4.90 10.95
N GLN A 250 0.02 4.50 9.70
CA GLN A 250 -0.65 5.13 8.56
C GLN A 250 -2.17 4.98 8.66
N ILE A 251 -2.66 3.80 9.05
CA ILE A 251 -4.09 3.54 9.26
C ILE A 251 -4.62 4.36 10.43
N ASP A 252 -3.96 4.35 11.60
CA ASP A 252 -4.37 5.15 12.77
C ASP A 252 -4.49 6.64 12.41
N TRP A 253 -3.51 7.20 11.71
CA TRP A 253 -3.55 8.59 11.29
C TRP A 253 -4.61 8.88 10.23
N ALA A 254 -4.84 7.95 9.30
CA ALA A 254 -5.93 8.09 8.34
C ALA A 254 -7.30 8.05 9.02
N VAL A 255 -7.51 7.19 10.04
CA VAL A 255 -8.72 7.18 10.88
C VAL A 255 -8.90 8.53 11.56
N ARG A 256 -7.84 9.06 12.18
CA ARG A 256 -7.88 10.36 12.89
C ARG A 256 -8.20 11.53 11.97
N TYR A 257 -7.70 11.53 10.73
CA TYR A 257 -8.11 12.51 9.73
C TYR A 257 -9.57 12.29 9.35
N TRP A 258 -9.96 11.05 9.04
CA TRP A 258 -11.30 10.71 8.57
C TRP A 258 -12.38 11.09 9.59
N GLU A 259 -12.16 10.81 10.88
CA GLU A 259 -13.07 11.21 11.95
C GLU A 259 -13.25 12.72 12.04
N ARG A 260 -12.15 13.48 11.94
CA ARG A 260 -12.18 14.96 11.95
C ARG A 260 -12.83 15.53 10.71
N ALA A 261 -12.49 15.00 9.54
CA ALA A 261 -13.08 15.41 8.26
C ALA A 261 -14.59 15.18 8.26
N ARG A 262 -15.04 14.00 8.71
CA ARG A 262 -16.45 13.66 8.86
C ARG A 262 -17.15 14.58 9.85
N ALA A 263 -16.56 14.79 11.03
CA ALA A 263 -17.12 15.68 12.04
C ALA A 263 -17.24 17.14 11.56
N ALA A 264 -16.34 17.57 10.67
CA ALA A 264 -16.37 18.91 10.09
C ALA A 264 -17.28 19.03 8.85
N GLY A 265 -17.91 17.93 8.40
CA GLY A 265 -18.85 17.91 7.28
C GLY A 265 -18.23 17.69 5.90
N LEU A 266 -16.98 17.22 5.82
CA LEU A 266 -16.39 16.80 4.54
C LEU A 266 -17.04 15.51 4.02
N PRO A 267 -17.17 15.35 2.70
CA PRO A 267 -17.79 14.18 2.08
C PRO A 267 -16.82 12.98 2.06
N VAL A 268 -16.48 12.44 3.23
CA VAL A 268 -15.55 11.30 3.37
C VAL A 268 -16.26 9.96 3.64
N GLY A 269 -17.59 9.94 3.56
CA GLY A 269 -18.43 8.76 3.81
C GLY A 269 -18.52 8.36 5.29
N GLU A 270 -19.41 7.42 5.59
CA GLU A 270 -19.63 6.90 6.95
C GLU A 270 -18.83 5.62 7.25
N ASP A 271 -18.32 4.95 6.22
CA ASP A 271 -17.53 3.72 6.31
C ASP A 271 -16.04 4.00 6.07
N PHE A 272 -15.22 3.80 7.10
CA PHE A 272 -13.77 3.95 7.01
C PHE A 272 -13.14 2.94 6.04
N SER A 273 -13.68 1.72 5.92
CA SER A 273 -13.13 0.72 5.00
C SER A 273 -13.28 1.15 3.54
N ALA A 274 -14.42 1.75 3.18
CA ALA A 274 -14.61 2.37 1.87
C ALA A 274 -13.66 3.55 1.64
N PHE A 275 -13.52 4.44 2.63
CA PHE A 275 -12.58 5.56 2.57
C PHE A 275 -11.12 5.09 2.39
N TRP A 276 -10.72 4.07 3.15
CA TRP A 276 -9.38 3.48 3.06
C TRP A 276 -9.14 2.85 1.69
N ARG A 277 -10.14 2.17 1.11
CA ARG A 277 -10.04 1.64 -0.26
C ARG A 277 -9.82 2.76 -1.28
N ASP A 278 -10.53 3.88 -1.15
CA ASP A 278 -10.38 5.03 -2.04
C ASP A 278 -9.02 5.71 -1.87
N PHE A 279 -8.52 5.79 -0.64
CA PHE A 279 -7.16 6.24 -0.32
C PHE A 279 -6.11 5.33 -0.98
N GLU A 280 -6.31 4.01 -0.96
CA GLU A 280 -5.41 3.05 -1.58
C GLU A 280 -5.34 3.21 -3.11
N TRP A 281 -6.49 3.33 -3.78
CA TRP A 281 -6.55 3.55 -5.24
C TRP A 281 -5.91 4.87 -5.66
N MET A 282 -6.15 5.93 -4.87
CA MET A 282 -5.49 7.21 -5.05
C MET A 282 -3.97 7.10 -4.85
N GLY A 283 -3.55 6.29 -3.87
CA GLY A 283 -2.17 5.86 -3.65
C GLY A 283 -1.55 5.28 -4.91
N VAL A 284 -2.20 4.32 -5.56
CA VAL A 284 -1.69 3.70 -6.79
C VAL A 284 -1.47 4.74 -7.89
N GLN A 285 -2.45 5.60 -8.14
CA GLN A 285 -2.32 6.66 -9.15
C GLN A 285 -1.12 7.56 -8.87
N ARG A 286 -1.02 8.04 -7.62
CA ARG A 286 0.02 8.98 -7.22
C ARG A 286 1.41 8.34 -7.29
N GLN A 287 1.58 7.11 -6.81
CA GLN A 287 2.90 6.47 -6.81
C GLN A 287 3.38 6.17 -8.24
N LEU A 288 2.49 5.75 -9.15
CA LEU A 288 2.83 5.59 -10.58
C LEU A 288 3.28 6.92 -11.21
N LYS A 289 2.53 7.99 -10.95
CA LYS A 289 2.92 9.36 -11.34
C LYS A 289 4.30 9.73 -10.79
N VAL A 290 4.56 9.50 -9.50
CA VAL A 290 5.83 9.84 -8.84
C VAL A 290 7.01 9.09 -9.47
N LEU A 291 6.87 7.79 -9.76
CA LEU A 291 7.91 7.02 -10.47
C LEU A 291 8.25 7.64 -11.83
N GLY A 292 7.22 8.01 -12.60
CA GLY A 292 7.39 8.70 -13.88
C GLY A 292 8.08 10.07 -13.72
N ILE A 293 7.66 10.87 -12.74
CA ILE A 293 8.27 12.18 -12.44
C ILE A 293 9.73 12.02 -12.04
N PHE A 294 10.06 11.13 -11.13
CA PHE A 294 11.45 10.94 -10.66
C PHE A 294 12.35 10.44 -11.78
N ALA A 295 11.87 9.52 -12.61
CA ALA A 295 12.60 9.08 -13.80
C ALA A 295 12.85 10.25 -14.77
N ARG A 296 11.83 11.09 -15.02
CA ARG A 296 11.96 12.28 -15.86
C ARG A 296 12.94 13.29 -15.29
N LEU A 297 12.85 13.61 -14.00
CA LEU A 297 13.73 14.57 -13.32
C LEU A 297 15.19 14.12 -13.40
N HIS A 298 15.45 12.82 -13.27
CA HIS A 298 16.79 12.28 -13.44
C HIS A 298 17.29 12.39 -14.88
N HIS A 299 16.56 11.82 -15.84
CA HIS A 299 17.02 11.68 -17.23
C HIS A 299 17.00 12.98 -18.03
N ARG A 300 16.02 13.84 -17.80
CA ARG A 300 15.86 15.11 -18.53
C ARG A 300 16.55 16.27 -17.83
N ASP A 301 16.45 16.32 -16.51
CA ASP A 301 16.83 17.51 -15.72
C ASP A 301 18.11 17.30 -14.88
N GLY A 302 18.77 16.13 -14.99
CA GLY A 302 20.03 15.83 -14.31
C GLY A 302 19.93 15.69 -12.79
N LYS A 303 18.72 15.50 -12.24
CA LYS A 303 18.49 15.46 -10.78
C LYS A 303 18.63 14.04 -10.24
N GLU A 304 19.86 13.58 -10.07
CA GLU A 304 20.19 12.21 -9.64
C GLU A 304 19.61 11.83 -8.26
N GLY A 305 19.43 12.81 -7.37
CA GLY A 305 18.99 12.57 -6.00
C GLY A 305 17.59 11.97 -5.83
N TYR A 306 16.73 11.94 -6.86
CA TYR A 306 15.37 11.39 -6.75
C TYR A 306 15.30 9.88 -6.94
N LEU A 307 16.31 9.27 -7.59
CA LEU A 307 16.31 7.80 -7.80
C LEU A 307 16.37 7.03 -6.49
N LYS A 308 17.04 7.58 -5.46
CA LYS A 308 17.18 6.96 -4.14
C LYS A 308 15.83 6.76 -3.42
N GLU A 309 14.82 7.52 -3.79
CA GLU A 309 13.48 7.46 -3.19
C GLU A 309 12.57 6.43 -3.90
N MET A 310 12.91 6.01 -5.13
CA MET A 310 12.10 5.07 -5.91
C MET A 310 11.81 3.74 -5.20
N PRO A 311 12.75 3.11 -4.47
CA PRO A 311 12.45 1.88 -3.73
C PRO A 311 11.32 2.05 -2.70
N ARG A 312 11.22 3.22 -2.06
CA ARG A 312 10.12 3.52 -1.12
C ARG A 312 8.79 3.63 -1.86
N VAL A 313 8.77 4.38 -2.96
CA VAL A 313 7.59 4.53 -3.83
C VAL A 313 7.10 3.17 -4.34
N MET A 314 8.02 2.30 -4.76
CA MET A 314 7.71 0.94 -5.20
C MET A 314 7.12 0.07 -4.09
N ARG A 315 7.58 0.22 -2.84
CA ARG A 315 6.99 -0.50 -1.70
C ARG A 315 5.56 -0.07 -1.44
N TYR A 316 5.26 1.24 -1.50
CA TYR A 316 3.87 1.70 -1.39
C TYR A 316 2.98 1.16 -2.51
N LEU A 317 3.49 1.12 -3.73
CA LEU A 317 2.77 0.54 -4.86
C LEU A 317 2.51 -0.95 -4.63
N ALA A 318 3.53 -1.73 -4.25
CA ALA A 318 3.39 -3.16 -3.96
C ALA A 318 2.47 -3.45 -2.75
N ALA A 319 2.42 -2.53 -1.79
CA ALA A 319 1.58 -2.64 -0.60
C ALA A 319 0.10 -2.28 -0.85
N ALA A 320 -0.23 -1.61 -1.97
CA ALA A 320 -1.56 -1.06 -2.12
C ALA A 320 -2.65 -2.14 -2.28
N THR A 321 -3.75 -2.02 -1.54
CA THR A 321 -4.86 -3.00 -1.57
C THR A 321 -5.45 -3.24 -2.96
N PRO A 322 -5.60 -2.24 -3.85
CA PRO A 322 -5.96 -2.42 -5.26
C PRO A 322 -4.95 -3.22 -6.07
N ILE A 323 -3.68 -3.25 -5.66
CA ILE A 323 -2.68 -4.14 -6.26
C ILE A 323 -2.79 -5.53 -5.60
N ARG A 324 -3.08 -5.61 -4.30
CA ARG A 324 -3.34 -6.87 -3.55
C ARG A 324 -4.71 -7.52 -3.88
N GLY A 325 -5.69 -6.75 -4.35
CA GLY A 325 -7.11 -7.12 -4.42
C GLY A 325 -7.93 -6.46 -5.56
N GLY A 326 -7.37 -5.55 -6.34
CA GLY A 326 -7.95 -4.98 -7.58
C GLY A 326 -7.20 -5.40 -8.85
N LEU A 327 -6.06 -6.10 -8.69
CA LEU A 327 -5.28 -6.74 -9.74
C LEU A 327 -5.47 -8.26 -9.76
N HIS A 328 -6.62 -8.76 -9.33
CA HIS A 328 -7.04 -10.15 -9.59
C HIS A 328 -7.07 -10.51 -11.08
N VAL A 329 -6.90 -9.53 -11.97
CA VAL A 329 -6.88 -9.72 -13.43
C VAL A 329 -5.46 -9.77 -14.01
N LEU A 330 -4.40 -9.36 -13.30
CA LEU A 330 -3.05 -9.28 -13.89
C LEU A 330 -1.97 -10.13 -13.20
N GLU A 331 -2.29 -10.84 -12.12
CA GLU A 331 -1.49 -11.98 -11.69
C GLU A 331 -2.21 -13.25 -12.13
N SER A 332 -1.47 -14.26 -12.62
CA SER A 332 -2.03 -15.62 -12.74
C SER A 332 -2.69 -15.96 -11.40
N PRO A 333 -3.96 -16.43 -11.37
CA PRO A 333 -4.67 -16.66 -10.13
C PRO A 333 -3.85 -17.61 -9.26
N MET A 334 -3.42 -17.11 -8.10
CA MET A 334 -2.66 -17.92 -7.16
C MET A 334 -3.52 -19.10 -6.74
N LYS A 335 -3.01 -20.30 -6.94
CA LYS A 335 -3.77 -21.51 -6.67
C LYS A 335 -3.69 -21.89 -5.20
N ALA A 336 -4.80 -22.42 -4.69
CA ALA A 336 -4.82 -23.10 -3.41
C ALA A 336 -4.89 -24.61 -3.63
N MET A 337 -4.29 -25.39 -2.74
CA MET A 337 -4.46 -26.84 -2.68
C MET A 337 -5.07 -27.24 -1.34
N ILE A 338 -6.13 -28.05 -1.39
CA ILE A 338 -6.72 -28.69 -0.21
C ILE A 338 -6.25 -30.14 -0.16
N LEU A 339 -5.61 -30.53 0.94
CA LEU A 339 -5.18 -31.91 1.17
C LEU A 339 -6.37 -32.76 1.65
N ALA A 340 -6.82 -33.71 0.83
CA ALA A 340 -8.01 -34.52 1.06
C ALA A 340 -7.83 -36.02 0.76
N ALA A 341 -6.60 -36.49 0.49
CA ALA A 341 -6.29 -37.89 0.17
C ALA A 341 -6.17 -38.84 1.38
N GLY A 342 -6.20 -38.33 2.61
CA GLY A 342 -5.99 -39.14 3.82
C GLY A 342 -7.09 -40.18 4.06
N ARG A 343 -6.72 -41.38 4.52
CA ARG A 343 -7.66 -42.47 4.83
C ARG A 343 -8.52 -42.22 6.07
N GLY A 344 -8.11 -41.30 6.94
CA GLY A 344 -8.85 -40.98 8.16
C GLY A 344 -8.98 -42.17 9.11
N GLU A 345 -7.98 -43.05 9.23
CA GLU A 345 -8.11 -44.31 10.01
C GLU A 345 -8.49 -44.09 11.47
N ARG A 346 -8.08 -42.97 12.06
CA ARG A 346 -8.46 -42.54 13.43
C ARG A 346 -9.91 -42.03 13.56
N MET A 347 -10.62 -41.87 12.45
CA MET A 347 -12.03 -41.46 12.38
C MET A 347 -12.99 -42.65 12.26
N ARG A 348 -12.51 -43.89 12.31
CA ARG A 348 -13.39 -45.06 12.28
C ARG A 348 -14.36 -45.06 13.47
N PRO A 349 -15.62 -45.52 13.29
CA PRO A 349 -16.17 -46.12 12.06
C PRO A 349 -16.68 -45.11 11.02
N LEU A 350 -16.66 -43.81 11.29
CA LEU A 350 -17.21 -42.78 10.39
C LEU A 350 -16.51 -42.78 9.02
N SER A 351 -15.19 -42.98 9.02
CA SER A 351 -14.40 -43.03 7.78
C SER A 351 -14.57 -44.29 6.94
N ASP A 352 -15.23 -45.34 7.45
CA ASP A 352 -15.38 -46.59 6.71
C ASP A 352 -16.37 -46.45 5.55
N THR A 353 -17.34 -45.53 5.67
CA THR A 353 -18.38 -45.29 4.65
C THR A 353 -18.27 -43.91 4.00
N MET A 354 -17.61 -42.95 4.63
CA MET A 354 -17.49 -41.57 4.13
C MET A 354 -16.06 -41.05 4.25
N PRO A 355 -15.47 -40.45 3.22
CA PRO A 355 -14.14 -39.88 3.34
C PRO A 355 -14.15 -38.75 4.38
N LYS A 356 -13.11 -38.69 5.21
CA LYS A 356 -13.00 -37.72 6.32
C LYS A 356 -13.33 -36.27 5.94
N PRO A 357 -12.88 -35.71 4.79
CA PRO A 357 -13.21 -34.33 4.40
C PRO A 357 -14.71 -34.08 4.19
N LEU A 358 -15.51 -35.14 3.95
CA LEU A 358 -16.95 -35.05 3.77
C LEU A 358 -17.75 -35.24 5.06
N LEU A 359 -17.10 -35.57 6.18
CA LEU A 359 -17.79 -35.63 7.47
C LEU A 359 -18.32 -34.24 7.84
N GLU A 360 -19.56 -34.20 8.31
CA GLU A 360 -20.26 -32.96 8.61
C GLU A 360 -19.87 -32.39 9.97
N VAL A 361 -19.75 -31.06 10.02
CA VAL A 361 -19.57 -30.29 11.24
C VAL A 361 -20.23 -28.93 11.07
N GLY A 362 -21.01 -28.47 12.05
CA GLY A 362 -21.77 -27.22 11.97
C GLY A 362 -22.77 -27.19 10.80
N GLY A 363 -23.30 -28.35 10.41
CA GLY A 363 -24.30 -28.49 9.35
C GLY A 363 -23.77 -28.51 7.91
N LYS A 364 -22.45 -28.66 7.70
CA LYS A 364 -21.89 -28.89 6.35
C LYS A 364 -20.58 -29.70 6.39
N PRO A 365 -20.14 -30.28 5.27
CA PRO A 365 -18.88 -31.02 5.18
C PRO A 365 -17.66 -30.20 5.60
N LEU A 366 -16.70 -30.82 6.30
CA LEU A 366 -15.48 -30.16 6.80
C LEU A 366 -14.70 -29.43 5.69
N ILE A 367 -14.56 -30.05 4.52
CA ILE A 367 -13.88 -29.46 3.37
C ILE A 367 -14.56 -28.19 2.82
N CYS A 368 -15.88 -28.06 3.00
CA CYS A 368 -16.62 -26.88 2.52
C CYS A 368 -16.28 -25.64 3.34
N TRP A 369 -15.99 -25.79 4.65
CA TRP A 369 -15.52 -24.69 5.49
C TRP A 369 -14.19 -24.10 4.99
N GLN A 370 -13.29 -24.95 4.51
CA GLN A 370 -12.02 -24.53 3.92
C GLN A 370 -12.23 -23.85 2.58
N LEU A 371 -12.97 -24.50 1.68
CA LEU A 371 -13.22 -24.00 0.34
C LEU A 371 -13.92 -22.64 0.33
N GLU A 372 -14.97 -22.46 1.12
CA GLU A 372 -15.69 -21.18 1.19
C GLU A 372 -14.81 -20.05 1.71
N ARG A 373 -13.95 -20.31 2.70
CA ARG A 373 -13.02 -19.29 3.22
C ARG A 373 -11.90 -18.97 2.23
N LEU A 374 -11.40 -19.97 1.52
CA LEU A 374 -10.45 -19.75 0.42
C LEU A 374 -11.05 -18.86 -0.66
N VAL A 375 -12.29 -19.13 -1.09
CA VAL A 375 -12.98 -18.31 -2.10
C VAL A 375 -13.26 -16.90 -1.57
N ALA A 376 -13.70 -16.75 -0.32
CA ALA A 376 -13.91 -15.43 0.30
C ALA A 376 -12.62 -14.60 0.34
N ALA A 377 -11.46 -15.25 0.47
CA ALA A 377 -10.15 -14.62 0.38
C ALA A 377 -9.64 -14.42 -1.05
N GLY A 378 -10.39 -14.84 -2.07
CA GLY A 378 -10.05 -14.67 -3.49
C GLY A 378 -9.24 -15.81 -4.12
N PHE A 379 -9.12 -16.97 -3.47
CA PHE A 379 -8.54 -18.18 -4.06
C PHE A 379 -9.61 -18.96 -4.82
N THR A 380 -9.79 -18.64 -6.09
CA THR A 380 -10.84 -19.21 -6.94
C THR A 380 -10.37 -20.36 -7.84
N ASP A 381 -9.07 -20.65 -7.94
CA ASP A 381 -8.53 -21.84 -8.63
C ASP A 381 -7.94 -22.79 -7.58
N VAL A 382 -8.63 -23.91 -7.36
CA VAL A 382 -8.37 -24.82 -6.24
C VAL A 382 -8.02 -26.22 -6.75
N VAL A 383 -6.92 -26.77 -6.26
CA VAL A 383 -6.54 -28.17 -6.49
C VAL A 383 -6.92 -29.00 -5.27
N VAL A 384 -7.61 -30.12 -5.45
CA VAL A 384 -7.91 -31.06 -4.36
C VAL A 384 -7.24 -32.38 -4.68
N ASN A 385 -6.33 -32.86 -3.82
CA ASN A 385 -5.82 -34.22 -3.99
C ASN A 385 -6.81 -35.24 -3.43
N VAL A 386 -6.95 -36.35 -4.13
CA VAL A 386 -7.89 -37.42 -3.78
C VAL A 386 -7.25 -38.78 -4.00
N ALA A 387 -7.51 -39.70 -3.07
CA ALA A 387 -7.09 -41.09 -3.17
C ALA A 387 -8.30 -42.01 -2.93
N HIS A 388 -8.33 -42.70 -1.79
CA HIS A 388 -9.43 -43.59 -1.41
C HIS A 388 -10.78 -42.86 -1.36
N ARG A 389 -11.81 -43.42 -2.01
CA ARG A 389 -13.16 -42.81 -2.15
C ARG A 389 -13.13 -41.38 -2.73
N GLY A 390 -12.11 -41.05 -3.52
CA GLY A 390 -11.97 -39.73 -4.14
C GLY A 390 -13.15 -39.30 -5.02
N GLU A 391 -13.86 -40.27 -5.61
CA GLU A 391 -15.08 -39.99 -6.40
C GLU A 391 -16.21 -39.40 -5.56
N ALA A 392 -16.33 -39.77 -4.29
CA ALA A 392 -17.31 -39.16 -3.40
C ALA A 392 -16.99 -37.69 -3.15
N ILE A 393 -15.69 -37.34 -2.98
CA ILE A 393 -15.25 -35.95 -2.83
C ILE A 393 -15.51 -35.16 -4.13
N ALA A 394 -15.18 -35.75 -5.28
CA ALA A 394 -15.41 -35.12 -6.58
C ALA A 394 -16.90 -34.90 -6.87
N ALA A 395 -17.75 -35.90 -6.62
CA ALA A 395 -19.20 -35.77 -6.73
C ALA A 395 -19.75 -34.74 -5.75
N ALA A 396 -19.23 -34.74 -4.51
CA ALA A 396 -19.67 -33.83 -3.49
C ALA A 396 -19.28 -32.39 -3.81
N LEU A 397 -18.13 -32.09 -4.42
CA LEU A 397 -17.65 -30.71 -4.68
C LEU A 397 -17.93 -30.20 -6.10
N GLY A 398 -18.07 -31.09 -7.09
CA GLY A 398 -18.29 -30.75 -8.49
C GLY A 398 -17.10 -30.03 -9.13
N ASP A 399 -17.37 -29.16 -10.09
CA ASP A 399 -16.35 -28.29 -10.69
C ASP A 399 -15.99 -27.06 -9.83
N GLY A 400 -16.61 -26.92 -8.66
CA GLY A 400 -16.43 -25.77 -7.76
C GLY A 400 -17.34 -24.57 -8.04
N SER A 401 -18.07 -24.55 -9.16
CA SER A 401 -18.85 -23.39 -9.60
C SER A 401 -19.84 -22.90 -8.54
N ARG A 402 -20.47 -23.82 -7.80
CA ARG A 402 -21.39 -23.49 -6.70
C ARG A 402 -20.77 -22.70 -5.55
N PHE A 403 -19.45 -22.73 -5.43
CA PHE A 403 -18.69 -22.00 -4.42
C PHE A 403 -18.07 -20.72 -4.97
N GLY A 404 -18.17 -20.45 -6.28
CA GLY A 404 -17.41 -19.39 -6.93
C GLY A 404 -15.96 -19.77 -7.22
N ALA A 405 -15.66 -21.07 -7.37
CA ALA A 405 -14.33 -21.59 -7.66
C ALA A 405 -14.30 -22.47 -8.93
N THR A 406 -13.11 -22.72 -9.44
CA THR A 406 -12.77 -23.80 -10.38
C THR A 406 -11.94 -24.82 -9.63
N ILE A 407 -12.40 -26.08 -9.58
CA ILE A 407 -11.72 -27.16 -8.87
C ILE A 407 -11.08 -28.14 -9.85
N SER A 408 -9.78 -28.39 -9.68
CA SER A 408 -9.04 -29.45 -10.35
C SER A 408 -8.71 -30.57 -9.35
N TYR A 409 -8.80 -31.83 -9.79
CA TYR A 409 -8.55 -32.98 -8.91
C TYR A 409 -7.20 -33.64 -9.21
N SER A 410 -6.31 -33.70 -8.22
CA SER A 410 -5.06 -34.48 -8.28
C SER A 410 -5.32 -35.89 -7.77
N ARG A 411 -5.46 -36.86 -8.68
CA ARG A 411 -5.74 -38.25 -8.31
C ARG A 411 -4.46 -39.00 -7.94
N GLU A 412 -4.51 -39.65 -6.78
CA GLU A 412 -3.44 -40.51 -6.26
C GLU A 412 -3.89 -41.97 -6.24
N PRO A 413 -3.05 -42.94 -6.67
CA PRO A 413 -3.42 -44.36 -6.64
C PRO A 413 -3.58 -44.89 -5.20
N GLU A 414 -2.79 -44.34 -4.28
CA GLU A 414 -2.85 -44.54 -2.85
C GLU A 414 -2.41 -43.23 -2.16
N PRO A 415 -2.70 -43.01 -0.87
CA PRO A 415 -2.25 -41.80 -0.18
C PRO A 415 -0.72 -41.67 -0.22
N LEU A 416 -0.21 -40.60 -0.84
CA LEU A 416 1.21 -40.38 -1.10
C LEU A 416 1.95 -39.60 0.00
N GLU A 417 1.33 -39.45 1.18
CA GLU A 417 1.77 -38.47 2.20
C GLU A 417 1.71 -37.02 1.67
N VAL A 418 1.90 -36.04 2.56
CA VAL A 418 1.73 -34.62 2.21
C VAL A 418 2.73 -34.17 1.14
N GLY A 419 4.02 -34.49 1.27
CA GLY A 419 5.04 -34.07 0.31
C GLY A 419 4.85 -34.69 -1.07
N GLY A 420 4.49 -35.98 -1.12
CA GLY A 420 4.26 -36.72 -2.36
C GLY A 420 3.01 -36.24 -3.09
N GLY A 421 1.94 -35.95 -2.33
CA GLY A 421 0.71 -35.39 -2.87
C GLY A 421 0.92 -34.01 -3.51
N ILE A 422 1.67 -33.12 -2.84
CA ILE A 422 1.99 -31.79 -3.37
C ILE A 422 2.88 -31.89 -4.62
N ALA A 423 3.94 -32.70 -4.58
CA ALA A 423 4.81 -32.91 -5.73
C ALA A 423 4.05 -33.47 -6.95
N THR A 424 3.09 -34.37 -6.72
CA THR A 424 2.22 -34.94 -7.76
C THR A 424 1.25 -33.91 -8.34
N ALA A 425 0.72 -33.01 -7.50
CA ALA A 425 -0.19 -31.93 -7.89
C ALA A 425 0.51 -30.73 -8.54
N LEU A 426 1.86 -30.69 -8.52
CA LEU A 426 2.65 -29.57 -9.03
C LEU A 426 2.27 -29.09 -10.45
N PRO A 427 2.00 -29.97 -11.44
CA PRO A 427 1.56 -29.54 -12.77
C PRO A 427 0.21 -28.78 -12.77
N LEU A 428 -0.66 -29.07 -11.81
CA LEU A 428 -1.94 -28.38 -11.65
C LEU A 428 -1.79 -27.05 -10.90
N LEU A 429 -0.84 -27.00 -9.96
CA LEU A 429 -0.50 -25.81 -9.17
C LEU A 429 0.22 -24.73 -9.98
N GLY A 430 1.07 -25.14 -10.93
CA GLY A 430 1.87 -24.25 -11.75
C GLY A 430 3.10 -23.67 -11.05
N ASP A 431 3.76 -22.74 -11.73
CA ASP A 431 4.94 -22.03 -11.20
C ASP A 431 4.52 -20.82 -10.36
N GLY A 432 5.26 -20.54 -9.28
CA GLY A 432 5.08 -19.36 -8.44
C GLY A 432 4.85 -19.71 -6.97
N MET A 433 3.83 -19.11 -6.37
CA MET A 433 3.40 -19.37 -5.00
C MET A 433 2.10 -20.17 -5.00
N ALA A 434 1.95 -21.11 -4.06
CA ALA A 434 0.71 -21.84 -3.84
C ALA A 434 0.39 -21.87 -2.34
N LEU A 435 -0.89 -21.66 -2.01
CA LEU A 435 -1.41 -21.88 -0.66
C LEU A 435 -1.79 -23.35 -0.51
N ILE A 436 -1.34 -24.01 0.55
CA ILE A 436 -1.68 -25.40 0.81
C ILE A 436 -2.28 -25.49 2.21
N VAL A 437 -3.48 -26.05 2.29
CA VAL A 437 -4.24 -26.23 3.53
C VAL A 437 -4.68 -27.68 3.68
N SER A 438 -4.83 -28.14 4.92
CA SER A 438 -5.41 -29.45 5.16
C SER A 438 -6.93 -29.41 5.19
N GLY A 439 -7.57 -30.33 4.48
CA GLY A 439 -9.03 -30.46 4.44
C GLY A 439 -9.66 -30.97 5.74
N ASP A 440 -8.84 -31.33 6.73
CA ASP A 440 -9.26 -31.77 8.06
C ASP A 440 -9.10 -30.71 9.17
N VAL A 441 -8.68 -29.50 8.80
CA VAL A 441 -8.62 -28.36 9.72
C VAL A 441 -9.90 -27.55 9.63
N TYR A 442 -10.42 -27.12 10.78
CA TYR A 442 -11.32 -25.99 10.89
C TYR A 442 -10.54 -24.79 11.43
N ALA A 443 -10.56 -23.67 10.72
CA ALA A 443 -9.95 -22.43 11.18
C ALA A 443 -10.79 -21.23 10.74
N GLU A 444 -10.85 -20.21 11.59
CA GLU A 444 -11.38 -18.88 11.27
C GLU A 444 -10.30 -17.90 10.81
N TYR A 445 -9.15 -18.45 10.43
CA TYR A 445 -8.02 -17.70 9.92
C TYR A 445 -8.38 -17.00 8.60
N ASP A 446 -8.03 -15.71 8.48
CA ASP A 446 -8.23 -14.92 7.26
C ASP A 446 -7.14 -15.25 6.22
N TYR A 447 -7.49 -16.08 5.24
CA TYR A 447 -6.58 -16.42 4.14
C TYR A 447 -6.18 -15.23 3.26
N GLY A 448 -6.87 -14.09 3.34
CA GLY A 448 -6.49 -12.84 2.67
C GLY A 448 -5.09 -12.36 3.08
N LEU A 449 -4.72 -12.56 4.35
CA LEU A 449 -3.38 -12.23 4.88
C LEU A 449 -2.27 -13.00 4.14
N LEU A 450 -2.53 -14.25 3.76
CA LEU A 450 -1.57 -15.07 3.03
C LEU A 450 -1.42 -14.62 1.58
N ARG A 451 -2.43 -14.01 0.95
CA ARG A 451 -2.25 -13.40 -0.37
C ARG A 451 -1.30 -12.22 -0.31
N VAL A 452 -1.45 -11.38 0.71
CA VAL A 452 -0.53 -10.25 0.96
C VAL A 452 0.90 -10.77 1.17
N ARG A 453 1.04 -11.81 1.99
CA ARG A 453 2.33 -12.42 2.27
C ARG A 453 2.96 -13.04 1.02
N ALA A 454 2.16 -13.73 0.21
CA ALA A 454 2.63 -14.38 -1.01
C ALA A 454 3.10 -13.37 -2.07
N ALA A 455 2.46 -12.20 -2.19
CA ALA A 455 2.94 -11.13 -3.05
C ALA A 455 4.32 -10.61 -2.62
N THR A 456 4.55 -10.45 -1.31
CA THR A 456 5.85 -10.04 -0.78
C THR A 456 6.93 -11.11 -1.02
N MET A 457 6.58 -12.38 -0.85
CA MET A 457 7.51 -13.49 -1.10
C MET A 457 7.77 -13.74 -2.59
N GLY A 458 6.78 -13.51 -3.45
CA GLY A 458 6.85 -13.74 -4.90
C GLY A 458 7.73 -12.70 -5.62
N GLY A 459 7.80 -11.48 -5.10
CA GLY A 459 8.59 -10.38 -5.68
C GLY A 459 10.10 -10.50 -5.57
N THR A 460 10.62 -11.53 -4.90
CA THR A 460 12.07 -11.77 -4.74
C THR A 460 12.41 -13.23 -5.00
N ALA A 461 13.64 -13.51 -5.45
CA ALA A 461 14.17 -14.88 -5.49
C ALA A 461 14.84 -15.30 -4.18
N ALA A 462 15.00 -14.38 -3.23
CA ALA A 462 15.60 -14.66 -1.93
C ALA A 462 14.62 -15.35 -0.96
N PRO A 463 15.11 -16.04 0.09
CA PRO A 463 14.28 -16.50 1.19
C PRO A 463 13.42 -15.39 1.81
N PRO A 464 12.25 -15.71 2.37
CA PRO A 464 11.73 -17.06 2.59
C PRO A 464 11.04 -17.67 1.35
N HIS A 465 11.13 -19.00 1.22
CA HIS A 465 10.42 -19.80 0.21
C HIS A 465 9.19 -20.53 0.77
N LEU A 466 9.07 -20.54 2.09
CA LEU A 466 7.98 -21.14 2.86
C LEU A 466 7.51 -20.13 3.91
N HIS A 467 6.20 -20.00 4.08
CA HIS A 467 5.60 -19.29 5.21
C HIS A 467 4.54 -20.17 5.88
N MET A 468 4.70 -20.43 7.17
CA MET A 468 3.82 -21.34 7.93
C MET A 468 2.99 -20.58 8.96
N VAL A 469 1.69 -20.86 8.98
CA VAL A 469 0.82 -20.41 10.08
C VAL A 469 1.01 -21.36 11.25
N MET A 470 1.51 -20.83 12.37
CA MET A 470 1.74 -21.54 13.61
C MET A 470 0.60 -21.27 14.58
N VAL A 471 0.27 -22.24 15.43
CA VAL A 471 -0.80 -22.14 16.43
C VAL A 471 -0.28 -22.56 17.82
N PRO A 472 -0.94 -22.10 18.91
CA PRO A 472 -0.67 -22.62 20.25
C PRO A 472 -0.76 -24.15 20.28
N ASN A 473 0.08 -24.78 21.11
CA ASN A 473 0.13 -26.23 21.20
C ASN A 473 -1.20 -26.78 21.74
N PRO A 474 -1.91 -27.64 20.98
CA PRO A 474 -3.09 -28.30 21.49
C PRO A 474 -2.69 -29.33 22.55
N GLY A 475 -3.63 -29.69 23.44
CA GLY A 475 -3.34 -30.59 24.56
C GLY A 475 -2.82 -31.99 24.16
N TYR A 476 -3.13 -32.45 22.95
CA TYR A 476 -2.61 -33.71 22.40
C TYR A 476 -1.24 -33.59 21.73
N HIS A 477 -0.70 -32.37 21.59
CA HIS A 477 0.62 -32.10 20.99
C HIS A 477 1.37 -31.02 21.79
N PRO A 478 1.65 -31.26 23.10
CA PRO A 478 2.18 -30.24 24.01
C PRO A 478 3.58 -29.75 23.64
N ASP A 479 4.38 -30.59 22.98
CA ASP A 479 5.80 -30.31 22.67
C ASP A 479 5.98 -29.39 21.45
N GLY A 480 4.94 -29.22 20.64
CA GLY A 480 4.98 -28.43 19.40
C GLY A 480 5.95 -28.96 18.33
N ASP A 481 5.97 -28.27 17.20
CA ASP A 481 6.75 -28.62 16.02
C ASP A 481 8.02 -27.76 15.89
N PHE A 482 7.88 -26.44 15.97
CA PHE A 482 8.97 -25.49 15.68
C PHE A 482 8.87 -24.26 16.57
N SER A 483 9.99 -23.57 16.77
CA SER A 483 9.98 -22.27 17.45
C SER A 483 9.83 -21.13 16.45
N LEU A 484 9.22 -20.02 16.89
CA LEU A 484 8.97 -18.82 16.09
C LEU A 484 9.48 -17.59 16.85
N ALA A 485 10.37 -16.82 16.24
CA ALA A 485 10.86 -15.55 16.76
C ALA A 485 11.02 -14.54 15.61
N ASP A 486 10.52 -13.32 15.77
CA ASP A 486 10.60 -12.24 14.77
C ASP A 486 10.20 -12.69 13.34
N GLY A 487 9.13 -13.50 13.25
CA GLY A 487 8.63 -14.03 11.98
C GLY A 487 9.49 -15.12 11.34
N ARG A 488 10.54 -15.60 11.99
CA ARG A 488 11.43 -16.67 11.52
C ARG A 488 11.24 -17.97 12.30
N LEU A 489 11.21 -19.08 11.57
CA LEU A 489 11.11 -20.40 12.17
C LEU A 489 12.51 -20.96 12.48
N ALA A 490 12.62 -21.68 13.58
CA ALA A 490 13.82 -22.40 13.96
C ALA A 490 13.48 -23.79 14.53
N LEU A 491 14.40 -24.74 14.30
CA LEU A 491 14.27 -26.14 14.74
C LEU A 491 14.22 -26.26 16.27
N ASN A 492 14.94 -25.39 16.97
CA ASN A 492 15.12 -25.40 18.42
C ASN A 492 14.74 -24.02 19.00
N GLY A 493 14.11 -23.99 20.17
CA GLY A 493 13.79 -22.77 20.89
C GLY A 493 12.96 -23.05 22.15
N VAL A 494 12.92 -22.08 23.07
CA VAL A 494 12.28 -22.24 24.39
C VAL A 494 10.75 -22.33 24.30
N SER A 495 10.15 -21.63 23.34
CA SER A 495 8.70 -21.68 23.08
C SER A 495 8.45 -22.27 21.70
N ARG A 496 7.99 -23.53 21.65
CA ARG A 496 7.62 -24.23 20.43
C ARG A 496 6.11 -24.15 20.21
N LEU A 497 5.73 -24.03 18.95
CA LEU A 497 4.36 -23.92 18.46
C LEU A 497 4.05 -25.08 17.53
N THR A 498 2.77 -25.37 17.34
CA THR A 498 2.29 -26.42 16.43
C THR A 498 2.05 -25.83 15.05
N PHE A 499 2.39 -26.57 13.99
CA PHE A 499 2.06 -26.16 12.64
C PHE A 499 0.55 -26.28 12.41
N GLY A 500 -0.10 -25.18 12.02
CA GLY A 500 -1.55 -25.10 11.84
C GLY A 500 -2.08 -25.83 10.60
N ASN A 501 -1.23 -26.52 9.84
CA ASN A 501 -1.54 -27.14 8.54
C ASN A 501 -2.10 -26.14 7.50
N VAL A 502 -1.58 -24.91 7.54
CA VAL A 502 -1.83 -23.83 6.59
C VAL A 502 -0.49 -23.19 6.26
N ALA A 503 -0.07 -23.25 5.00
CA ALA A 503 1.21 -22.66 4.59
C ALA A 503 1.24 -22.22 3.13
N LEU A 504 2.01 -21.16 2.88
CA LEU A 504 2.39 -20.73 1.55
C LEU A 504 3.72 -21.37 1.14
N TYR A 505 3.76 -21.86 -0.08
CA TYR A 505 4.93 -22.48 -0.65
C TYR A 505 5.30 -21.83 -1.96
N ARG A 506 6.60 -21.62 -2.19
CA ARG A 506 7.11 -21.50 -3.54
C ARG A 506 7.09 -22.89 -4.19
N THR A 507 6.42 -23.01 -5.33
CA THR A 507 6.21 -24.31 -5.99
C THR A 507 7.52 -24.95 -6.48
N SER A 508 8.57 -24.14 -6.69
CA SER A 508 9.91 -24.62 -7.02
C SER A 508 10.53 -25.53 -5.95
N LEU A 509 10.10 -25.45 -4.68
CA LEU A 509 10.54 -26.36 -3.62
C LEU A 509 10.22 -27.82 -3.91
N PHE A 510 9.22 -28.08 -4.76
CA PHE A 510 8.74 -29.43 -5.09
C PHE A 510 9.18 -29.91 -6.48
N ARG A 511 9.90 -29.07 -7.26
CA ARG A 511 10.20 -29.36 -8.67
C ARG A 511 11.04 -30.61 -8.86
N GLU A 512 12.04 -30.80 -8.00
CA GLU A 512 12.99 -31.92 -8.03
C GLU A 512 12.57 -33.09 -7.11
N LEU A 513 11.41 -32.99 -6.45
CA LEU A 513 10.92 -34.06 -5.58
C LEU A 513 10.23 -35.17 -6.40
N PRO A 514 10.35 -36.44 -5.98
CA PRO A 514 9.71 -37.55 -6.68
C PRO A 514 8.19 -37.38 -6.68
N ARG A 515 7.58 -37.56 -7.86
CA ARG A 515 6.13 -37.51 -8.06
C ARG A 515 5.55 -38.91 -8.01
N ARG A 516 4.30 -39.04 -7.54
CA ARG A 516 3.60 -40.32 -7.40
C ARG A 516 4.27 -41.31 -6.45
N GLU A 517 5.08 -40.81 -5.53
CA GLU A 517 5.77 -41.59 -4.50
C GLU A 517 5.41 -41.08 -3.10
N LYS A 518 5.47 -41.97 -2.10
CA LYS A 518 5.22 -41.59 -0.71
C LYS A 518 6.35 -40.71 -0.19
N LEU A 519 6.04 -39.47 0.16
CA LEU A 519 7.03 -38.52 0.67
C LEU A 519 6.49 -37.72 1.84
N LYS A 520 7.11 -37.90 3.01
CA LYS A 520 6.76 -37.16 4.23
C LYS A 520 7.24 -35.71 4.13
N ILE A 521 6.41 -34.78 4.58
CA ILE A 521 6.72 -33.35 4.53
C ILE A 521 7.64 -32.89 5.67
N LEU A 522 7.58 -33.54 6.84
CA LEU A 522 8.31 -33.11 8.04
C LEU A 522 9.85 -33.08 7.85
N PRO A 523 10.51 -34.07 7.22
CA PRO A 523 11.94 -33.99 6.91
C PRO A 523 12.28 -32.78 6.02
N LEU A 524 11.41 -32.45 5.06
CA LEU A 524 11.58 -31.29 4.18
C LEU A 524 11.45 -29.98 4.95
N PHE A 525 10.46 -29.86 5.85
CA PHE A 525 10.37 -28.69 6.74
C PHE A 525 11.63 -28.51 7.56
N ARG A 526 12.17 -29.59 8.13
CA ARG A 526 13.39 -29.50 8.94
C ARG A 526 14.59 -29.01 8.13
N ASP A 527 14.75 -29.50 6.90
CA ASP A 527 15.79 -29.05 5.98
C ASP A 527 15.61 -27.57 5.60
N TRP A 528 14.41 -27.17 5.15
CA TRP A 528 14.13 -25.79 4.73
C TRP A 528 14.23 -24.78 5.89
N ILE A 529 13.76 -25.13 7.08
CA ILE A 529 13.95 -24.32 8.29
C ILE A 529 15.44 -24.20 8.63
N GLY A 530 16.19 -25.31 8.58
CA GLY A 530 17.64 -25.31 8.84
C GLY A 530 18.43 -24.42 7.87
N ARG A 531 17.95 -24.27 6.63
CA ARG A 531 18.53 -23.36 5.61
C ARG A 531 18.08 -21.91 5.75
N GLY A 532 17.21 -21.58 6.71
CA GLY A 532 16.62 -20.25 6.86
C GLY A 532 15.62 -19.90 5.76
N TRP A 533 15.03 -20.90 5.09
CA TRP A 533 14.07 -20.70 4.00
C TRP A 533 12.62 -20.54 4.46
N ALA A 534 12.37 -20.68 5.76
CA ALA A 534 11.03 -20.69 6.33
C ALA A 534 10.81 -19.49 7.26
N SER A 535 9.72 -18.78 6.99
CA SER A 535 9.15 -17.78 7.89
C SER A 535 7.84 -18.31 8.49
N GLY A 536 7.31 -17.64 9.49
CA GLY A 536 6.01 -18.00 10.03
C GLY A 536 5.36 -16.85 10.77
N GLU A 537 4.12 -17.08 11.18
CA GLU A 537 3.33 -16.18 12.02
C GLU A 537 2.52 -16.98 13.04
N LEU A 538 2.17 -16.36 14.15
CA LEU A 538 1.36 -16.99 15.19
C LEU A 538 -0.12 -16.59 15.01
N TYR A 539 -0.98 -17.59 14.84
CA TYR A 539 -2.43 -17.44 14.87
C TYR A 539 -2.99 -17.98 16.19
N THR A 540 -3.63 -17.11 16.96
CA THR A 540 -4.23 -17.44 18.27
C THR A 540 -5.76 -17.54 18.25
N GLY A 541 -6.38 -17.42 17.07
CA GLY A 541 -7.83 -17.50 16.92
C GLY A 541 -8.35 -18.94 16.91
N VAL A 542 -9.61 -19.12 16.48
CA VAL A 542 -10.26 -20.44 16.45
C VAL A 542 -9.58 -21.33 15.41
N TRP A 543 -9.03 -22.45 15.89
CA TRP A 543 -8.39 -23.49 15.11
C TRP A 543 -8.64 -24.86 15.74
N ALA A 544 -8.91 -25.86 14.90
CA ALA A 544 -9.02 -27.26 15.29
C ALA A 544 -8.54 -28.17 14.17
N ASN A 545 -7.65 -29.11 14.49
CA ASN A 545 -7.30 -30.21 13.60
C ASN A 545 -8.11 -31.44 13.99
N ILE A 546 -9.08 -31.82 13.17
CA ILE A 546 -10.06 -32.85 13.50
C ILE A 546 -9.47 -34.20 13.18
N GLY A 547 -8.95 -34.94 14.17
CA GLY A 547 -8.32 -36.25 13.99
C GLY A 547 -9.19 -37.44 14.42
N THR A 548 -10.18 -37.20 15.28
CA THR A 548 -11.00 -38.24 15.95
C THR A 548 -12.50 -37.88 15.97
N PRO A 549 -13.41 -38.86 16.16
CA PRO A 549 -14.85 -38.61 16.28
C PRO A 549 -15.20 -37.65 17.43
N ASP A 550 -14.48 -37.72 18.55
CA ASP A 550 -14.71 -36.85 19.71
C ASP A 550 -14.36 -35.39 19.42
N GLU A 551 -13.28 -35.14 18.66
CA GLU A 551 -12.90 -33.81 18.20
C GLU A 551 -13.94 -33.23 17.23
N LEU A 552 -14.45 -34.06 16.32
CA LEU A 552 -15.52 -33.68 15.39
C LEU A 552 -16.79 -33.30 16.17
N ALA A 553 -17.24 -34.15 17.09
CA ALA A 553 -18.43 -33.91 17.89
C ALA A 553 -18.29 -32.69 18.81
N ARG A 554 -17.09 -32.44 19.33
CA ARG A 554 -16.80 -31.24 20.14
C ARG A 554 -16.92 -29.98 19.30
N LEU A 555 -16.30 -29.95 18.12
CA LEU A 555 -16.41 -28.81 17.22
C LEU A 555 -17.84 -28.61 16.76
N ASP A 556 -18.58 -29.68 16.47
CA ASP A 556 -19.97 -29.60 16.04
C ASP A 556 -20.86 -28.93 17.09
N ARG A 557 -20.73 -29.33 18.37
CA ARG A 557 -21.44 -28.66 19.48
C ARG A 557 -21.06 -27.19 19.60
N GLN A 558 -19.78 -26.86 19.43
CA GLN A 558 -19.29 -25.48 19.49
C GLN A 558 -19.95 -24.62 18.39
N LEU A 559 -19.95 -25.08 17.14
CA LEU A 559 -20.53 -24.35 16.01
C LEU A 559 -22.07 -24.20 16.13
N HIS A 560 -22.76 -25.19 16.68
CA HIS A 560 -24.20 -25.08 16.94
C HIS A 560 -24.55 -24.15 18.11
N SER A 561 -23.64 -23.97 19.06
CA SER A 561 -23.83 -23.06 20.20
C SER A 561 -23.57 -21.58 19.86
N MET A 562 -22.94 -21.29 18.72
CA MET A 562 -22.69 -19.93 18.26
C MET A 562 -23.92 -19.34 17.53
N PRO A 563 -24.35 -18.10 17.83
CA PRO A 563 -25.39 -17.44 17.07
C PRO A 563 -24.92 -17.31 15.61
N ARG A 564 -25.73 -17.80 14.66
CA ARG A 564 -25.42 -17.75 13.22
C ARG A 564 -25.19 -16.30 12.79
N GLN A 565 -23.93 -15.86 12.73
CA GLN A 565 -23.57 -14.66 11.98
C GLN A 565 -23.82 -14.98 10.50
N ARG A 566 -24.84 -14.32 9.92
CA ARG A 566 -25.06 -14.34 8.48
C ARG A 566 -23.86 -13.65 7.83
N ILE A 567 -23.05 -14.42 7.11
CA ILE A 567 -22.12 -13.86 6.13
C ILE A 567 -22.99 -13.11 5.10
N PRO A 568 -22.77 -11.81 4.85
CA PRO A 568 -23.50 -11.08 3.82
C PRO A 568 -23.25 -11.77 2.47
N ARG A 569 -24.33 -12.02 1.72
CA ARG A 569 -24.26 -12.59 0.38
C ARG A 569 -23.59 -11.66 -0.61
#